data_AF-A0A4Q5YS33-F1
#
_entry.id   AF-A0A4Q5YS33-F1
#
_cell.length_a   1.000
_cell.length_b   1.000
_cell.length_c   1.000
_cell.angle_alpha   90.00
_cell.angle_beta   90.00
_cell.angle_gamma   90.00
#
_symmetry.space_group_name_H-M   'P 1'
#
loop_
_entity.id
_entity.type
_entity.pdbx_description
1 polymer ?
#
loop_
_entity_poly.entity_id
_entity_poly.type
_entity_poly.pdbx_seq_one_letter_code
_entity_poly.pdbx_strand_id
1 'polypeptide(L)'
;MMLLQGFYAFFAFIDPLAFSVIRGTELLDGGDSDWVRIYASRTLFVSLIIGYLLLLRDFVLLKWIALLALVMPITDGFLAYQSHAAFSVVAKHVATVVYLMCAFLALHMATKKQS
;
A
#
# COMPACT_ATOMS: atom_id res chain seq x y z
N MET A 1 -4.42 3.28 7.29
CA MET A 1 -3.91 2.44 6.19
C MET A 1 -3.47 1.06 6.62
N MET A 2 -2.78 0.88 7.76
CA MET A 2 -2.33 -0.45 8.24
C MET A 2 -3.44 -1.52 8.20
N LEU A 3 -4.59 -1.30 8.86
CA LEU A 3 -5.68 -2.29 8.86
C LEU A 3 -6.19 -2.63 7.44
N LEU A 4 -6.36 -1.63 6.58
CA LEU A 4 -6.81 -1.81 5.20
C LEU A 4 -5.80 -2.62 4.37
N GLN A 5 -4.50 -2.33 4.52
CA GLN A 5 -3.44 -3.07 3.83
C GLN A 5 -3.27 -4.48 4.38
N GLY A 6 -3.47 -4.68 5.69
CA GLY A 6 -3.53 -5.99 6.31
C GLY A 6 -4.67 -6.83 5.73
N PHE A 7 -5.88 -6.26 5.64
CA PHE A 7 -7.02 -6.91 4.99
C PHE A 7 -6.72 -7.30 3.54
N TYR A 8 -6.20 -6.37 2.73
CA TYR A 8 -5.88 -6.67 1.34
C TYR A 8 -4.76 -7.72 1.19
N ALA A 9 -3.78 -7.73 2.09
CA ALA A 9 -2.77 -8.79 2.09
C ALA A 9 -3.40 -10.15 2.37
N PHE A 10 -4.26 -10.27 3.39
CA PHE A 10 -4.98 -11.52 3.65
C PHE A 10 -5.86 -11.94 2.48
N PHE A 11 -6.61 -11.00 1.89
CA PHE A 11 -7.45 -11.29 0.73
C PHE A 11 -6.62 -11.78 -0.47
N ALA A 12 -5.50 -11.12 -0.79
CA ALA A 12 -4.59 -11.52 -1.87
C ALA A 12 -3.91 -12.88 -1.63
N PHE A 13 -3.71 -13.29 -0.36
CA PHE A 13 -3.21 -14.62 -0.02
C PHE A 13 -4.24 -15.72 -0.28
N ILE A 14 -5.49 -15.48 0.12
CA ILE A 14 -6.58 -16.45 0.05
C ILE A 14 -7.06 -16.61 -1.39
N ASP A 15 -7.29 -15.50 -2.09
CA ASP A 15 -7.81 -15.47 -3.45
C ASP A 15 -7.03 -14.47 -4.34
N PRO A 16 -5.84 -14.88 -4.83
CA PRO A 16 -4.98 -14.03 -5.64
C PRO A 16 -5.62 -13.64 -6.99
N LEU A 17 -6.46 -14.52 -7.56
CA LEU A 17 -7.16 -14.27 -8.81
C LEU A 17 -8.21 -13.16 -8.63
N ALA A 18 -9.12 -13.30 -7.67
CA ALA A 18 -10.12 -12.27 -7.41
C ALA A 18 -9.48 -10.95 -6.98
N PHE A 19 -8.37 -11.00 -6.23
CA PHE A 19 -7.61 -9.80 -5.89
C PHE A 19 -7.08 -9.08 -7.14
N SER A 20 -6.50 -9.81 -8.10
CA SER A 20 -5.95 -9.23 -9.33
C SER A 20 -7.01 -8.47 -10.15
N VAL A 21 -8.23 -9.00 -10.22
CA VAL A 21 -9.39 -8.38 -10.88
C VAL A 21 -9.75 -7.05 -10.20
N ILE A 22 -9.87 -7.04 -8.87
CA ILE A 22 -10.21 -5.82 -8.11
C ILE A 22 -9.14 -4.73 -8.25
N ARG A 23 -7.88 -5.13 -8.46
CA ARG A 23 -6.74 -4.23 -8.66
C ARG A 23 -6.57 -3.80 -10.12
N GLY A 24 -7.36 -4.31 -11.06
CA GLY A 24 -7.34 -3.89 -12.47
C GLY A 24 -6.13 -4.41 -13.25
N THR A 25 -5.42 -5.41 -12.72
CA THR A 25 -4.28 -6.07 -13.34
C THR A 25 -4.53 -7.57 -13.31
N GLU A 26 -5.54 -8.00 -14.06
CA GLU A 26 -5.97 -9.40 -14.13
C GLU A 26 -4.81 -10.30 -14.53
N LEU A 27 -4.70 -11.44 -13.85
CA LEU A 27 -3.73 -12.47 -14.23
C LEU A 27 -4.12 -13.08 -15.58
N LEU A 28 -3.15 -13.17 -16.48
CA LEU A 28 -3.31 -13.83 -17.78
C LEU A 28 -3.25 -15.36 -17.66
N ASP A 29 -2.48 -15.86 -16.69
CA ASP A 29 -2.37 -17.27 -16.33
C ASP A 29 -2.57 -17.45 -14.81
N GLY A 30 -3.35 -18.47 -14.43
CA GLY A 30 -3.52 -18.84 -13.02
C GLY A 30 -2.22 -19.28 -12.34
N GLY A 31 -1.24 -19.73 -13.13
CA GLY A 31 0.13 -20.02 -12.68
C GLY A 31 0.84 -18.81 -12.05
N ASP A 32 0.47 -17.58 -12.41
CA ASP A 32 1.08 -16.36 -11.88
C ASP A 32 0.58 -15.96 -10.49
N SER A 33 -0.35 -16.74 -9.91
CA SER A 33 -0.92 -16.49 -8.58
C SER A 33 0.12 -16.46 -7.46
N ASP A 34 1.25 -17.15 -7.63
CA ASP A 34 2.35 -17.13 -6.66
C ASP A 34 3.01 -15.75 -6.55
N TRP A 35 3.08 -14.99 -7.64
CA TRP A 35 3.56 -13.61 -7.60
C TRP A 35 2.65 -12.75 -6.72
N VAL A 36 1.33 -12.87 -6.87
CA VAL A 36 0.36 -12.14 -6.06
C VAL A 36 0.52 -12.46 -4.58
N ARG A 37 0.72 -13.73 -4.22
CA ARG A 37 0.98 -14.15 -2.82
C ARG A 37 2.31 -13.61 -2.29
N ILE A 38 3.36 -13.55 -3.11
CA ILE A 38 4.64 -12.93 -2.72
C ILE A 38 4.44 -11.44 -2.42
N TYR A 39 3.69 -10.72 -3.25
CA TYR A 39 3.36 -9.31 -2.98
C TYR A 39 2.49 -9.17 -1.72
N ALA A 40 1.49 -10.03 -1.54
CA ALA A 40 0.67 -10.07 -0.33
C ALA A 40 1.51 -10.25 0.94
N SER A 41 2.50 -11.15 0.91
CA SER A 41 3.46 -11.36 2.00
C SER A 41 4.21 -10.08 2.38
N ARG A 42 4.74 -9.37 1.37
CA ARG A 42 5.45 -8.10 1.58
C ARG A 42 4.54 -7.03 2.14
N THR A 43 3.30 -6.92 1.63
CA THR A 43 2.30 -5.98 2.14
C THR A 43 1.94 -6.28 3.58
N LEU A 44 1.76 -7.55 3.95
CA LEU A 44 1.48 -7.96 5.33
C LEU A 44 2.66 -7.61 6.25
N PHE A 45 3.89 -7.93 5.84
CA PHE A 45 5.10 -7.60 6.59
C PHE A 45 5.21 -6.09 6.89
N VAL A 46 5.03 -5.25 5.85
CA VAL A 46 5.06 -3.79 6.01
C VAL A 46 3.91 -3.31 6.91
N SER A 47 2.71 -3.87 6.74
CA SER A 47 1.54 -3.53 7.55
C SER A 47 1.77 -3.82 9.04
N LEU A 48 2.36 -4.97 9.37
CA LEU A 48 2.70 -5.36 10.73
C LEU A 48 3.78 -4.44 11.34
N ILE A 49 4.83 -4.08 10.58
CA ILE A 49 5.86 -3.13 11.04
C ILE A 49 5.22 -1.77 11.36
N ILE A 50 4.41 -1.22 10.45
CA ILE A 50 3.73 0.05 10.68
C ILE A 50 2.81 -0.03 11.90
N GLY A 51 2.09 -1.14 12.05
CA GLY A 51 1.23 -1.37 13.21
C GLY A 51 2.01 -1.39 14.52
N TYR A 52 3.13 -2.10 14.55
CA TYR A 52 4.02 -2.15 15.70
C TYR A 52 4.59 -0.77 16.06
N LEU A 53 5.07 -0.01 15.08
CA LEU A 53 5.58 1.35 15.31
C LEU A 53 4.49 2.33 15.78
N LEU A 54 3.25 2.16 15.32
CA LEU A 54 2.10 2.92 15.83
C LEU A 54 1.82 2.60 17.29
N LEU A 55 1.92 1.32 17.70
CA LEU A 55 1.78 0.92 19.11
C LEU A 55 2.89 1.54 19.98
N LEU A 56 4.11 1.58 19.47
CA LEU A 56 5.25 2.24 20.13
C LEU A 56 5.18 3.77 20.08
N ARG A 57 4.30 4.34 19.26
CA ARG A 57 4.20 5.78 18.99
C ARG A 57 5.50 6.37 18.43
N ASP A 58 6.27 5.60 17.67
CA ASP A 58 7.49 6.08 17.01
C ASP A 58 7.14 6.92 15.76
N PHE A 59 6.71 8.16 16.01
CA PHE A 59 6.27 9.07 14.95
C PHE A 59 7.43 9.55 14.06
N VAL A 60 8.67 9.49 14.55
CA VAL A 60 9.86 9.84 13.77
C VAL A 60 10.09 8.80 12.68
N LEU A 61 10.02 7.51 13.00
CA LEU A 61 10.18 6.48 11.97
C LEU A 61 8.95 6.41 11.07
N LEU A 62 7.74 6.54 11.63
CA LEU A 62 6.49 6.52 10.86
C LEU A 62 6.41 7.64 9.80
N LYS A 63 6.94 8.85 10.08
CA LYS A 63 6.91 9.92 9.07
C LYS A 63 7.78 9.54 7.87
N TRP A 64 8.99 9.05 8.10
CA TRP A 64 9.88 8.65 7.02
C TRP A 64 9.33 7.46 6.24
N ILE A 65 8.73 6.48 6.92
CA ILE A 65 8.02 5.39 6.26
C ILE A 65 6.89 5.93 5.38
N ALA A 66 6.08 6.89 5.84
CA ALA A 66 5.01 7.47 5.03
C ALA A 66 5.54 8.12 3.74
N LEU A 67 6.67 8.83 3.80
CA LEU A 67 7.30 9.44 2.64
C LEU A 67 7.89 8.39 1.68
N LEU A 68 8.62 7.41 2.20
CA LEU A 68 9.25 6.37 1.39
C LEU A 68 8.23 5.42 0.78
N ALA A 69 7.11 5.19 1.47
CA ALA A 69 6.01 4.36 0.98
C ALA A 69 5.35 4.91 -0.28
N LEU A 70 5.60 6.17 -0.67
CA LEU A 70 5.12 6.75 -1.92
C LEU A 70 5.58 5.96 -3.16
N VAL A 71 6.73 5.30 -3.08
CA VAL A 71 7.27 4.49 -4.20
C VAL A 71 6.24 3.48 -4.70
N MET A 72 5.58 2.76 -3.79
CA MET A 72 4.62 1.69 -4.16
C MET A 72 3.39 2.19 -4.93
N PRO A 73 2.54 3.11 -4.40
CA PRO A 73 1.36 3.56 -5.13
C PRO A 73 1.71 4.36 -6.39
N ILE A 74 2.88 5.00 -6.46
CA ILE A 74 3.34 5.64 -7.72
C ILE A 74 3.58 4.56 -8.78
N THR A 75 4.38 3.53 -8.45
CA THR A 75 4.66 2.44 -9.38
C THR A 75 3.37 1.69 -9.76
N ASP A 76 2.54 1.33 -8.79
CA ASP A 76 1.28 0.63 -9.05
C ASP A 76 0.33 1.47 -9.92
N GLY A 77 0.22 2.77 -9.65
CA GLY A 77 -0.61 3.68 -10.42
C GLY A 77 -0.13 3.82 -11.87
N PHE A 78 1.18 3.87 -12.08
CA PHE A 78 1.78 3.89 -13.41
C PHE A 78 1.53 2.58 -14.17
N LEU A 79 1.70 1.43 -13.52
CA LEU A 79 1.43 0.13 -14.14
C LEU A 79 -0.05 -0.05 -14.47
N ALA A 80 -0.96 0.35 -13.58
CA ALA A 80 -2.40 0.30 -13.82
C ALA A 80 -2.82 1.21 -14.99
N TYR A 81 -2.19 2.38 -15.12
CA TYR A 81 -2.40 3.24 -16.28
C TYR A 81 -1.89 2.58 -17.57
N GLN A 82 -0.70 2.00 -17.54
CA GLN A 82 -0.10 1.30 -18.68
C GLN A 82 -0.91 0.07 -19.12
N SER A 83 -1.56 -0.62 -18.19
CA SER A 83 -2.41 -1.78 -18.47
C SER A 83 -3.83 -1.41 -18.94
N HIS A 84 -4.10 -0.11 -19.17
CA HIS A 84 -5.43 0.40 -19.51
C HIS A 84 -6.51 0.01 -18.49
N ALA A 85 -6.15 -0.09 -17.20
CA ALA A 85 -7.11 -0.37 -16.15
C ALA A 85 -8.17 0.75 -16.05
N ALA A 86 -9.32 0.42 -15.45
CA ALA A 86 -10.37 1.40 -15.21
C ALA A 86 -9.83 2.63 -14.45
N PHE A 87 -10.27 3.83 -14.83
CA PHE A 87 -9.81 5.08 -14.20
C PHE A 87 -9.95 5.08 -12.68
N SER A 88 -10.98 4.42 -12.15
CA SER A 88 -11.21 4.28 -10.70
C SER A 88 -10.08 3.54 -9.98
N VAL A 89 -9.33 2.68 -10.66
CA VAL A 89 -8.14 2.00 -10.13
C VAL A 89 -6.98 2.98 -10.03
N VAL A 90 -6.64 3.68 -11.13
CA VAL A 90 -5.57 4.68 -11.16
C VAL A 90 -5.84 5.79 -10.13
N ALA A 91 -7.09 6.25 -10.03
CA ALA A 91 -7.51 7.26 -9.05
C ALA A 91 -7.27 6.81 -7.60
N LYS A 92 -7.44 5.52 -7.26
CA LYS A 92 -7.13 5.00 -5.92
C LYS A 92 -5.64 5.11 -5.60
N HIS A 93 -4.76 4.89 -6.58
CA HIS A 93 -3.32 5.03 -6.40
C HIS A 93 -2.92 6.49 -6.17
N VAL A 94 -3.46 7.42 -6.96
CA VAL A 94 -3.28 8.86 -6.75
C VAL A 94 -3.79 9.29 -5.37
N ALA A 95 -4.97 8.83 -4.97
CA ALA A 95 -5.50 9.10 -3.64
C ALA A 95 -4.59 8.56 -2.53
N THR A 96 -3.96 7.40 -2.74
CA THR A 96 -3.00 6.82 -1.79
C THR A 96 -1.72 7.65 -1.68
N VAL A 97 -1.20 8.16 -2.81
CA VAL A 97 -0.06 9.10 -2.83
C VAL A 97 -0.39 10.35 -2.02
N VAL A 98 -1.52 10.99 -2.29
CA VAL A 98 -1.95 12.19 -1.57
C VAL A 98 -2.11 11.90 -0.07
N TYR A 99 -2.76 10.78 0.27
CA TYR A 99 -2.91 10.37 1.66
C TYR A 99 -1.56 10.22 2.39
N LEU A 100 -0.58 9.56 1.76
CA LEU A 100 0.74 9.35 2.36
C LEU A 100 1.51 10.66 2.52
N MET A 101 1.39 11.60 1.57
CA MET A 101 1.93 12.95 1.71
C MET A 101 1.29 13.69 2.89
N CYS A 102 -0.04 13.65 3.00
CA CYS A 102 -0.74 14.25 4.14
C CYS A 102 -0.32 13.61 5.48
N ALA A 103 -0.16 12.28 5.51
CA ALA A 103 0.31 11.56 6.69
C ALA A 103 1.74 11.96 7.08
N PHE A 104 2.65 12.08 6.11
CA PHE A 104 4.00 12.59 6.33
C PHE A 104 3.98 13.98 6.96
N LEU A 105 3.21 14.92 6.37
CA LEU A 105 3.10 16.28 6.88
C LEU A 105 2.54 16.33 8.31
N ALA A 106 1.47 15.57 8.57
CA ALA A 106 0.86 15.49 9.89
C ALA A 106 1.83 14.94 10.95
N LEU A 107 2.54 13.85 10.63
CA LEU A 107 3.53 13.25 11.52
C LEU A 107 4.75 14.17 11.71
N HIS A 108 5.20 14.86 10.65
CA HIS A 108 6.27 15.84 10.74
C HIS A 108 5.92 16.98 11.70
N MET A 109 4.71 17.54 11.57
CA MET A 109 4.19 18.54 12.50
C MET A 109 4.11 18.02 13.93
N ALA A 110 3.63 16.79 14.13
CA ALA A 110 3.54 16.15 15.44
C ALA A 110 4.92 15.97 16.08
N THR A 111 5.94 15.57 15.31
CA THR A 111 7.31 15.38 15.82
C THR A 111 8.01 16.71 16.15
N LYS A 112 7.74 17.79 15.40
CA LYS A 112 8.29 19.12 15.72
C LYS A 112 7.74 19.72 17.01
N LYS A 113 6.51 19.38 17.38
CA LYS A 113 5.90 19.86 18.63
C LYS A 113 6.51 19.20 19.88
N GLN A 114 7.19 18.06 19.70
CA GLN A 114 7.77 17.28 20.80
C GLN A 114 9.26 17.59 21.04
N SER A 115 9.91 18.36 20.17
CA SER A 115 11.29 18.85 20.32
C SER A 115 11.33 20.28 20.83
#